data_AF-A0A957X4F2-F1
#
_entry.id   AF-A0A957X4F2-F1
#
_cell.length_a   1.000
_cell.length_b   1.000
_cell.length_c   1.000
_cell.angle_alpha   90.00
_cell.angle_beta   90.00
_cell.angle_gamma   90.00
#
_symmetry.space_group_name_H-M   'P 1'
#
loop_
_entity.id
_entity.type
_entity.pdbx_description
1 polymer ?
#
loop_
_entity_poly.entity_id
_entity_poly.type
_entity_poly.pdbx_seq_one_letter_code
_entity_poly.pdbx_strand_id
1 'polypeptide(L)' 'MTKEMTYDIADIGLADKGRFRMQWAAKEMPVLDLIEERFKKEQPFKGIRMAAA' A
#
# COMPACT_ATOMS: atom_id res chain seq x y z
N MET A 1 -9.17 -13.27 16.41
CA MET A 1 -10.25 -12.42 15.86
C MET A 1 -9.80 -11.93 14.50
N THR A 2 -10.17 -12.62 13.43
CA THR A 2 -9.86 -12.22 12.05
C THR A 2 -10.71 -11.00 11.72
N LYS A 3 -10.06 -9.85 11.53
CA LYS A 3 -10.69 -8.59 11.13
C LYS A 3 -11.28 -8.78 9.74
N GLU A 4 -12.60 -8.75 9.59
CA GLU A 4 -13.24 -8.71 8.27
C GLU A 4 -12.81 -7.42 7.57
N MET A 5 -11.90 -7.55 6.62
CA MET A 5 -11.46 -6.45 5.77
C MET A 5 -12.52 -6.33 4.67
N THR A 6 -13.34 -5.28 4.73
CA THR A 6 -14.31 -5.00 3.67
C THR A 6 -13.58 -4.50 2.43
N TYR A 7 -13.55 -5.32 1.39
CA TYR A 7 -13.09 -4.95 0.06
C TYR A 7 -14.09 -5.49 -0.97
N ASP A 8 -14.35 -4.71 -2.02
CA ASP A 8 -15.11 -5.16 -3.18
C ASP A 8 -14.16 -5.14 -4.38
N ILE A 9 -13.79 -6.32 -4.85
CA ILE A 9 -12.81 -6.53 -5.92
C ILE A 9 -13.28 -7.62 -6.86
N ALA A 10 -12.90 -7.53 -8.13
CA ALA A 10 -13.35 -8.49 -9.15
C ALA A 10 -12.80 -9.90 -8.95
N ASP A 11 -11.51 -10.05 -8.59
CA ASP A 11 -10.86 -11.34 -8.40
C ASP A 11 -9.67 -11.23 -7.43
N ILE A 12 -9.74 -11.91 -6.29
CA ILE A 12 -8.68 -11.97 -5.29
C ILE A 12 -7.46 -12.80 -5.76
N GLY A 13 -7.64 -13.74 -6.69
CA GLY A 13 -6.58 -14.59 -7.24
C GLY A 13 -5.51 -13.82 -8.00
N LEU A 14 -5.79 -12.58 -8.39
CA LEU A 14 -4.83 -11.70 -9.05
C LEU A 14 -3.82 -11.04 -8.10
N ALA A 15 -3.95 -11.22 -6.78
CA ALA A 15 -3.13 -10.56 -5.78
C ALA A 15 -1.61 -10.76 -5.99
N ASP A 16 -1.19 -11.98 -6.30
CA ASP A 16 0.23 -12.31 -6.48
C ASP A 16 0.81 -11.62 -7.73
N LYS A 17 0.06 -11.66 -8.84
CA LYS A 17 0.42 -10.96 -10.08
C LYS A 17 0.42 -9.44 -9.91
N GLY A 18 -0.53 -8.91 -9.15
CA GLY A 18 -0.60 -7.51 -8.77
C GLY A 18 0.63 -7.08 -7.98
N ARG A 19 1.06 -7.88 -7.00
CA ARG A 19 2.30 -7.62 -6.24
C ARG A 19 3.53 -7.52 -7.12
N PHE A 20 3.69 -8.43 -8.08
CA PHE A 20 4.82 -8.37 -9.01
C PHE A 20 4.83 -7.06 -9.83
N ARG A 21 3.66 -6.63 -10.31
CA ARG A 21 3.54 -5.36 -11.06
C ARG A 21 3.84 -4.15 -10.17
N MET A 22 3.35 -4.14 -8.94
CA MET A 22 3.66 -3.07 -7.97
C MET A 22 5.16 -2.98 -7.70
N GLN A 23 5.84 -4.12 -7.51
CA GLN A 23 7.29 -4.16 -7.34
C GLN A 23 8.05 -3.63 -8.57
N TRP A 24 7.57 -3.93 -9.77
CA TRP A 24 8.17 -3.40 -10.98
C TRP A 24 8.01 -1.88 -11.09
N ALA A 25 6.81 -1.36 -10.81
CA ALA A 25 6.55 0.08 -10.79
C ALA A 25 7.36 0.82 -9.71
N ALA A 26 7.53 0.22 -8.52
CA ALA A 26 8.28 0.80 -7.43
C ALA A 26 9.75 1.10 -7.81
N LYS A 27 10.37 0.25 -8.64
CA LYS A 27 11.76 0.46 -9.12
C LYS A 27 11.93 1.76 -9.91
N GLU A 28 10.87 2.23 -10.57
CA GLU A 28 10.87 3.47 -11.34
C GLU A 28 10.49 4.70 -10.49
N MET A 29 10.18 4.51 -9.20
CA MET A 29 9.71 5.57 -8.28
C MET A 29 10.63 5.72 -7.05
N PRO A 30 11.95 5.96 -7.21
CA PRO A 30 12.92 5.95 -6.11
C PRO A 30 12.65 6.99 -5.02
N VAL A 31 11.93 8.07 -5.34
CA VAL A 31 11.56 9.11 -4.38
C VAL A 31 10.53 8.60 -3.37
N LEU A 32 9.64 7.68 -3.77
CA LEU A 32 8.65 7.10 -2.84
C LEU A 32 9.33 6.27 -1.76
N ASP A 33 10.41 5.56 -2.08
CA ASP A 33 11.18 4.78 -1.10
C ASP A 33 11.78 5.71 -0.02
N LEU A 34 12.34 6.85 -0.42
CA LEU A 34 12.86 7.84 0.52
C LEU A 34 11.77 8.41 1.45
N ILE A 35 10.58 8.67 0.90
CA ILE A 35 9.44 9.15 1.69
C ILE A 35 8.97 8.06 2.65
N GLU A 36 8.90 6.81 2.20
CA GLU A 36 8.51 5.67 3.02
C GLU A 36 9.47 5.48 4.19
N GLU A 37 10.80 5.51 3.96
CA GLU A 37 11.81 5.39 5.02
C GLU A 37 11.69 6.48 6.08
N ARG A 38 11.48 7.74 5.65
CA ARG A 38 11.26 8.86 6.57
C ARG A 38 9.96 8.69 7.37
N PHE A 39 8.86 8.40 6.69
CA PHE A 39 7.54 8.33 7.30
C PHE A 39 7.36 7.08 8.18
N LYS A 40 8.12 6.01 7.94
CA LYS A 40 8.20 4.87 8.87
C LYS A 40 8.71 5.28 10.25
N LYS A 41 9.64 6.24 10.33
CA LYS A 41 10.18 6.76 11.61
C LYS A 41 9.26 7.79 12.24
N GLU A 42 8.79 8.75 11.44
CA GLU A 42 7.99 9.88 11.93
C GLU A 42 6.53 9.51 12.23
N GLN A 43 6.01 8.45 11.59
CA GLN A 43 4.61 8.00 11.69
C GLN A 43 3.60 9.17 11.60
N PRO A 44 3.71 10.05 10.58
CA PRO A 44 2.94 11.30 10.52
C PRO A 44 1.42 11.06 10.39
N PHE A 45 1.03 9.86 9.96
CA PHE A 45 -0.37 9.50 9.72
C PHE A 45 -1.00 8.72 10.88
N LYS A 46 -0.30 8.57 12.01
CA LYS A 46 -0.83 7.86 13.17
C LYS A 46 -2.08 8.55 13.70
N GLY A 47 -3.19 7.81 13.72
CA GLY A 47 -4.49 8.30 14.19
C GLY A 47 -5.32 9.03 13.12
N ILE A 48 -4.82 9.17 11.89
CA ILE A 48 -5.54 9.81 10.79
C ILE A 48 -6.29 8.74 9.98
N ARG A 49 -7.58 8.96 9.70
CA ARG A 49 -8.37 8.14 8.77
C ARG A 49 -8.43 8.86 7.42
N MET A 50 -7.77 8.30 6.41
CA MET A 50 -7.78 8.83 5.05
C MET A 50 -8.82 8.12 4.19
N ALA A 51 -9.42 8.86 3.27
CA ALA A 51 -10.22 8.35 2.17
C ALA A 51 -9.70 8.99 0.88
N ALA A 52 -9.62 8.20 -0.18
CA ALA A 52 -9.25 8.66 -1.52
C ALA A 52 -10.33 8.14 -2.49
N ALA A 53 -10.62 8.95 -3.51
CA ALA A 53 -11.56 8.63 -4.58
C ALA A 53 -10.81 8.05 -5.79
#